data_AF-A0A7X9L8X2-F1
#
_entry.id   AF-A0A7X9L8X2-F1
#
_cell.length_a   1.000
_cell.length_b   1.000
_cell.length_c   1.000
_cell.angle_alpha   90.00
_cell.angle_beta   90.00
_cell.angle_gamma   90.00
#
_symmetry.space_group_name_H-M   'P 1'
#
loop_
_entity.id
_entity.type
_entity.pdbx_description
1 polymer ?
#
loop_
_entity_poly.entity_id
_entity_poly.type
_entity_poly.pdbx_seq_one_letter_code
_entity_poly.pdbx_strand_id
1 'polypeptide(L)'
;RHFVDLFTVIRTHFFGTQGLGLKVVATKAAGFTWRDATPGGLNSLAWFDEAVTGATEEIRASARQRLLEYNEDDVEATWHVRRWLRSLS
;
A
#
# COMPACT_ATOMS: atom_id res chain seq x y z
N ARG A 1 7.70 23.36 -4.01
CA ARG A 1 6.99 22.13 -3.59
C ARG A 1 7.40 21.84 -2.15
N HIS A 2 6.49 21.37 -1.28
CA HIS A 2 6.82 20.91 0.08
C HIS A 2 6.28 19.49 0.28
N PHE A 3 6.92 18.73 1.17
CA PHE A 3 6.47 17.40 1.57
C PHE A 3 5.27 17.52 2.53
N VAL A 4 4.26 16.66 2.33
CA VAL A 4 3.10 16.56 3.22
C VAL A 4 2.95 15.11 3.62
N ASP A 5 3.12 14.82 4.90
CA ASP A 5 2.81 13.52 5.46
C ASP A 5 1.28 13.38 5.63
N LEU A 6 0.67 12.55 4.79
CA LEU A 6 -0.76 12.30 4.83
C LEU A 6 -1.19 11.58 6.12
N PHE A 7 -0.33 10.77 6.72
CA PHE A 7 -0.68 10.08 7.96
C PHE A 7 -0.89 11.08 9.10
N THR A 8 -0.07 12.14 9.14
CA THR A 8 -0.28 13.25 10.07
C THR A 8 -1.61 13.96 9.87
N VAL A 9 -2.01 14.22 8.62
CA VAL A 9 -3.34 14.81 8.33
C VAL A 9 -4.46 13.87 8.81
N ILE A 10 -4.36 12.58 8.49
CA ILE A 10 -5.37 11.58 8.87
C ILE A 10 -5.53 11.50 10.39
N ARG A 11 -4.42 11.31 11.14
CA ARG A 11 -4.48 11.14 12.61
C ARG A 11 -4.95 12.39 13.35
N THR A 12 -4.79 13.56 12.77
CA THR A 12 -5.24 14.83 13.37
C THR A 12 -6.74 15.05 13.19
N HIS A 13 -7.33 14.61 12.08
CA HIS A 13 -8.71 14.96 11.71
C HIS A 13 -9.70 13.81 11.77
N PHE A 14 -9.24 12.55 11.84
CA PHE A 14 -10.09 11.36 11.83
C PHE A 14 -9.80 10.45 13.01
N PHE A 15 -10.82 9.69 13.41
CA PHE A 15 -10.72 8.59 14.36
C PHE A 15 -11.18 7.30 13.69
N GLY A 16 -10.58 6.16 14.03
CA GLY A 16 -10.90 4.88 13.42
C GLY A 16 -10.86 3.74 14.43
N THR A 17 -11.95 2.97 14.51
CA THR A 17 -12.04 1.79 15.39
C THR A 17 -11.23 0.60 14.90
N GLN A 18 -10.77 0.64 13.65
CA GLN A 18 -9.98 -0.41 13.00
C GLN A 18 -8.57 0.07 12.61
N GLY A 19 -8.12 1.16 13.23
CA GLY A 19 -6.84 1.82 12.92
C GLY A 19 -6.96 2.89 11.83
N LEU A 20 -5.85 3.59 11.62
CA LEU A 20 -5.71 4.70 10.66
C LEU A 20 -4.58 4.47 9.65
N GLY A 21 -4.09 3.24 9.55
CA GLY A 21 -3.03 2.87 8.61
C GLY A 21 -3.48 2.95 7.15
N LEU A 22 -2.53 3.04 6.23
CA LEU A 22 -2.77 3.24 4.79
C LEU A 22 -3.84 2.29 4.22
N LYS A 23 -3.72 0.98 4.47
CA LYS A 23 -4.69 -0.03 3.98
C LYS A 23 -6.11 0.22 4.45
N VAL A 24 -6.27 0.62 5.72
CA VAL A 24 -7.58 0.89 6.29
C VAL A 24 -8.20 2.11 5.63
N VAL A 25 -7.44 3.21 5.52
CA VAL A 25 -7.93 4.48 4.97
C VAL A 25 -8.16 4.37 3.46
N ALA A 26 -7.22 3.80 2.72
CA ALA A 26 -7.29 3.68 1.28
C ALA A 26 -8.50 2.83 0.85
N THR A 27 -8.76 1.69 1.50
CA THR A 27 -9.88 0.83 1.15
C THR A 27 -11.22 1.35 1.67
N LYS A 28 -11.29 1.74 2.95
CA LYS A 28 -12.60 2.10 3.56
C LYS A 28 -13.08 3.50 3.24
N ALA A 29 -12.15 4.43 2.97
CA ALA A 29 -12.49 5.83 2.75
C ALA A 29 -12.19 6.27 1.31
N ALA A 30 -11.03 5.92 0.76
CA ALA A 30 -10.62 6.35 -0.58
C ALA A 30 -11.02 5.39 -1.72
N GLY A 31 -11.66 4.25 -1.41
CA GLY A 31 -12.18 3.30 -2.39
C GLY A 31 -11.12 2.56 -3.21
N PHE A 32 -9.89 2.43 -2.69
CA PHE A 32 -8.78 1.74 -3.37
C PHE A 32 -8.70 0.26 -2.97
N THR A 33 -8.31 -0.57 -3.93
CA THR A 33 -8.09 -2.01 -3.75
C THR A 33 -6.75 -2.37 -4.37
N TRP A 34 -5.93 -3.11 -3.61
CA TRP A 34 -4.68 -3.68 -4.10
C TRP A 34 -4.96 -4.77 -5.14
N ARG A 35 -4.06 -4.93 -6.12
CA ARG A 35 -4.10 -6.02 -7.11
C ARG A 35 -3.95 -7.38 -6.45
N ASP A 36 -3.10 -7.47 -5.43
CA ASP A 36 -2.83 -8.70 -4.70
C ASP A 36 -3.97 -9.05 -3.74
N ALA A 37 -4.32 -10.34 -3.64
CA ALA A 37 -5.36 -10.83 -2.73
C ALA A 37 -4.93 -10.85 -1.24
N THR A 38 -3.62 -10.88 -0.97
CA THR A 38 -3.06 -10.90 0.38
C THR A 38 -2.02 -9.78 0.60
N PRO A 39 -2.40 -8.49 0.41
CA PRO A 39 -1.47 -7.38 0.46
C PRO A 39 -1.04 -7.12 1.91
N GLY A 40 0.13 -7.62 2.30
CA GLY A 40 0.60 -7.62 3.69
C GLY A 40 2.09 -7.30 3.78
N GLY A 41 2.50 -6.49 4.76
CA GLY A 41 3.92 -6.15 4.93
C GLY A 41 4.78 -7.37 5.30
N LEU A 42 4.22 -8.35 6.02
CA LEU A 42 4.92 -9.62 6.25
C LEU A 42 5.04 -10.45 4.96
N ASN A 43 3.99 -10.46 4.14
CA ASN A 43 4.02 -11.18 2.86
C ASN A 43 5.02 -10.55 1.89
N SER A 44 5.14 -9.22 1.85
CA SER A 44 6.12 -8.55 0.99
C SER A 44 7.56 -8.86 1.36
N LEU A 45 7.86 -9.10 2.64
CA LEU A 45 9.17 -9.61 3.06
C LEU A 45 9.43 -11.03 2.53
N ALA A 46 8.43 -11.91 2.57
CA ALA A 46 8.55 -13.26 2.00
C ALA A 46 8.72 -13.24 0.47
N TRP A 47 7.98 -12.38 -0.23
CA TRP A 47 8.15 -12.19 -1.68
C TRP A 47 9.51 -11.61 -2.03
N PHE A 48 10.04 -10.71 -1.20
CA PHE A 48 11.40 -10.21 -1.38
C PHE A 48 12.44 -11.32 -1.21
N ASP A 49 12.33 -12.13 -0.16
CA ASP A 49 13.22 -13.26 0.05
C ASP A 49 13.17 -14.23 -1.15
N GLU A 50 11.97 -14.63 -1.58
CA GLU A 50 11.79 -15.50 -2.74
C GLU A 50 12.29 -14.88 -4.06
N ALA A 51 12.15 -13.57 -4.24
CA ALA A 51 12.67 -12.84 -5.40
C ALA A 51 14.21 -12.85 -5.48
N VAL A 52 14.90 -13.06 -4.35
CA VAL A 52 16.36 -13.10 -4.26
C VAL A 52 16.87 -14.54 -4.24
N THR A 53 16.22 -15.42 -3.49
CA THR A 53 16.73 -16.77 -3.14
C THR A 53 15.98 -17.91 -3.82
N GLY A 54 14.90 -17.62 -4.56
CA GLY A 54 14.04 -18.61 -5.22
C GLY A 54 14.82 -19.60 -6.08
N ALA A 55 14.38 -20.87 -6.08
CA ALA A 55 15.14 -21.99 -6.66
C ALA A 55 15.33 -21.89 -8.19
N THR A 56 14.38 -21.30 -8.89
CA THR A 56 14.44 -21.10 -10.35
C THR A 56 14.30 -19.61 -10.70
N GLU A 57 14.69 -19.26 -11.93
CA GLU A 57 14.54 -17.88 -12.41
C GLU A 57 13.06 -17.49 -12.51
N GLU A 58 12.20 -18.42 -12.89
CA GLU A 58 10.75 -18.17 -13.00
C GLU A 58 10.13 -17.84 -11.64
N ILE A 59 10.55 -18.54 -10.57
CA ILE A 59 10.11 -18.25 -9.20
C ILE A 59 10.57 -16.85 -8.79
N ARG A 60 11.86 -16.54 -8.98
CA ARG A 60 12.41 -15.22 -8.62
C ARG A 60 11.76 -14.09 -9.39
N ALA A 61 11.52 -14.28 -10.69
CA ALA A 61 10.87 -13.30 -11.56
C ALA A 61 9.42 -13.05 -11.14
N SER A 62 8.66 -14.10 -10.82
CA SER A 62 7.28 -14.00 -10.34
C SER A 62 7.20 -13.25 -9.00
N ALA A 63 8.03 -13.63 -8.03
CA ALA A 63 8.07 -12.96 -6.72
C ALA A 63 8.51 -11.49 -6.83
N ARG A 64 9.48 -11.19 -7.72
CA ARG A 64 9.90 -9.81 -8.01
C ARG A 64 8.76 -9.00 -8.61
N GLN A 65 8.05 -9.54 -9.60
CA GLN A 65 6.92 -8.86 -10.22
C GLN A 65 5.86 -8.54 -9.16
N ARG A 66 5.46 -9.54 -8.38
CA ARG A 66 4.48 -9.40 -7.31
C ARG A 66 4.88 -8.35 -6.27
N LEU A 67 6.16 -8.31 -5.87
CA LEU A 67 6.69 -7.30 -4.95
C LEU A 67 6.65 -5.89 -5.55
N LEU A 68 7.00 -5.73 -6.82
CA LEU A 68 6.96 -4.44 -7.50
C LEU A 68 5.52 -3.92 -7.65
N GLU A 69 4.58 -4.80 -8.00
CA GLU A 69 3.14 -4.46 -8.06
C GLU A 69 2.61 -4.04 -6.69
N TYR A 70 2.96 -4.75 -5.61
CA TYR A 70 2.59 -4.36 -4.25
C TYR A 70 3.12 -2.96 -3.88
N ASN A 71 4.37 -2.65 -4.24
CA ASN A 71 4.97 -1.34 -3.94
C ASN A 71 4.34 -0.21 -4.78
N GLU A 72 4.02 -0.49 -6.05
CA GLU A 72 3.29 0.45 -6.90
C GLU A 72 1.88 0.70 -6.35
N ASP A 73 1.18 -0.34 -5.90
CA ASP A 73 -0.13 -0.19 -5.25
C ASP A 73 -0.06 0.67 -3.98
N ASP A 74 1.00 0.58 -3.17
CA ASP A 74 1.16 1.44 -1.99
C ASP A 74 1.33 2.93 -2.39
N VAL A 75 1.96 3.21 -3.54
CA VAL A 75 2.06 4.57 -4.10
C VAL A 75 0.70 5.04 -4.63
N GLU A 76 0.00 4.20 -5.39
CA GLU A 76 -1.35 4.50 -5.90
C GLU A 76 -2.35 4.71 -4.76
N ALA A 77 -2.35 3.85 -3.75
CA ALA A 77 -3.16 3.97 -2.55
C ALA A 77 -2.93 5.33 -1.87
N THR A 78 -1.68 5.74 -1.73
CA THR A 78 -1.32 7.05 -1.15
C THR A 78 -1.85 8.20 -2.02
N TRP A 79 -1.79 8.09 -3.34
CA TRP A 79 -2.38 9.06 -4.27
C TRP A 79 -3.90 9.12 -4.13
N HIS A 80 -4.58 7.96 -4.04
CA HIS A 80 -6.02 7.86 -3.83
C HIS A 80 -6.45 8.52 -2.51
N VAL A 81 -5.74 8.27 -1.41
CA VAL A 81 -5.98 8.94 -0.12
C VAL A 81 -5.84 10.45 -0.25
N ARG A 82 -4.79 10.92 -0.93
CA ARG A 82 -4.62 12.37 -1.16
C ARG A 82 -5.77 12.96 -1.98
N ARG A 83 -6.20 12.28 -3.03
CA ARG A 83 -7.31 12.73 -3.87
C ARG A 83 -8.61 12.80 -3.08
N TRP A 84 -8.89 11.78 -2.26
CA TRP A 84 -10.05 11.75 -1.37
C TRP A 84 -10.01 12.88 -0.35
N LEU A 85 -8.87 13.13 0.32
CA LEU A 85 -8.75 14.27 1.25
C LEU A 85 -9.06 15.62 0.58
N ARG A 86 -8.68 15.78 -0.69
CA ARG A 86 -8.96 17.00 -1.47
C ARG A 86 -10.40 17.11 -1.95
N SER A 87 -11.20 16.05 -1.91
CA SER A 87 -12.64 16.13 -2.19
C SER A 87 -13.49 16.44 -0.96
N LEU A 88 -12.89 16.49 0.22
CA LEU A 88 -13.57 16.85 1.48
C LEU A 88 -13.57 18.36 1.75
N SER A 89 -12.81 19.13 0.95
CA SER A 89 -12.81 20.60 0.92
C SER A 89 -13.76 21.12 -0.15
#